data_AF-G9EU24-F1
#
_entry.id   AF-G9EU24-F1
#
_cell.length_a   1.000
_cell.length_b   1.000
_cell.length_c   1.000
_cell.angle_alpha   90.00
_cell.angle_beta   90.00
_cell.angle_gamma   90.00
#
_symmetry.space_group_name_H-M   'P 1'
#
loop_
_entity.id
_entity.type
_entity.pdbx_description
1 polymer ?
#
loop_
_entity_poly.entity_id
_entity_poly.type
_entity_poly.pdbx_seq_one_letter_code
_entity_poly.pdbx_strand_id
1 'polypeptide(L)'
;MIHNTTHISNWLVTDEDRARAQIKYELNQLKSCLHKYLFDIHDANTNSEQAINLCAAIANKYLDYLRLLDNKLEVSFPAVCVPCRFDHFKLILNLEQQLTQVLNANAKKDLIIEIISLYKLVKSVGSLDAMKQVSKFSNQLKRLFVKQRLDLWLTELIDFWSQHEATDIESSSLFHDWNTPQQQVALTFFAQPKFINLVNAVFFYKLYPDKLFSQDMHPEKLVSVRTRLSILHSYIELMQQQLYRAALQNGLTPGIDRLLHEDELPQGIMLEVDESFREIIQAAIKRLKVPFTPKNVKQATMELLHDLRLAYKFWFNPNRLIDAVMLLRQSLTADTHANDNFQNKMVHLFAQLTTTECLDLYGYFANNDSRYLRYTFLAIIQESSFYWLPMLNEAEKAAVDDVFHVLCCVMDALRIELKNRHVLTEPYVDNMDKHNIHIGQRNRDAVLRVIAIYGHQPMTAHDTMEQLFRAVEDAQ
;
A
#
# COMPACT_ATOMS: atom_id res chain seq x y z
N MET A 1 -68.61 -51.33 7.86
CA MET A 1 -67.76 -51.41 9.06
C MET A 1 -66.38 -50.91 8.67
N ILE A 2 -66.02 -49.73 9.17
CA ILE A 2 -64.81 -48.98 8.82
C ILE A 2 -63.79 -49.26 9.92
N HIS A 3 -62.66 -49.89 9.59
CA HIS A 3 -61.55 -50.06 10.52
C HIS A 3 -60.66 -48.80 10.49
N ASN A 4 -60.61 -48.11 11.63
CA ASN A 4 -59.73 -46.99 11.93
C ASN A 4 -58.26 -47.44 11.93
N THR A 5 -57.50 -47.04 10.92
CA THR A 5 -56.03 -47.07 10.89
C THR A 5 -55.49 -45.66 11.05
N THR A 6 -55.50 -45.11 12.27
CA THR A 6 -54.98 -43.75 12.54
C THR A 6 -54.17 -43.61 13.85
N HIS A 7 -53.49 -44.66 14.32
CA HIS A 7 -52.76 -44.55 15.59
C HIS A 7 -51.33 -45.13 15.67
N ILE A 8 -50.71 -45.51 14.55
CA ILE A 8 -49.35 -46.12 14.58
C ILE A 8 -48.24 -45.10 14.23
N SER A 9 -48.56 -43.96 13.60
CA SER A 9 -47.56 -42.96 13.15
C SER A 9 -47.05 -42.01 14.25
N ASN A 10 -47.74 -41.90 15.39
CA ASN A 10 -47.36 -40.98 16.48
C ASN A 10 -46.34 -41.56 17.48
N TRP A 11 -45.92 -42.82 17.33
CA TRP A 11 -45.04 -43.50 18.29
C TRP A 11 -43.54 -43.37 17.97
N LEU A 12 -43.17 -42.95 16.75
CA LEU A 12 -41.77 -42.92 16.28
C LEU A 12 -41.15 -41.51 16.27
N VAL A 13 -41.91 -40.48 16.63
CA VAL A 13 -41.45 -39.09 16.62
C VAL A 13 -41.76 -38.46 17.96
N THR A 14 -40.73 -38.21 18.76
CA THR A 14 -40.87 -37.51 20.04
C THR A 14 -41.21 -36.04 19.80
N ASP A 15 -41.83 -35.37 20.77
CA ASP A 15 -42.06 -33.92 20.67
C ASP A 15 -40.74 -33.13 20.53
N GLU A 16 -39.63 -33.67 21.04
CA GLU A 16 -38.29 -33.14 20.80
C GLU A 16 -37.87 -33.24 19.34
N ASP A 17 -38.17 -34.35 18.65
CA ASP A 17 -37.86 -34.52 17.23
C ASP A 17 -38.70 -33.57 16.36
N ARG A 18 -39.95 -33.31 16.74
CA ARG A 18 -40.80 -32.29 16.09
C ARG A 18 -40.23 -30.89 16.29
N ALA A 19 -39.81 -30.55 17.50
CA ALA A 19 -39.20 -29.26 17.81
C ALA A 19 -37.89 -29.04 17.03
N ARG A 20 -37.04 -30.08 16.92
CA ARG A 20 -35.80 -30.02 16.12
C ARG A 20 -36.08 -29.84 14.63
N ALA A 21 -37.06 -30.55 14.08
CA ALA A 21 -37.45 -30.43 12.67
C ALA A 21 -37.99 -29.03 12.36
N GLN A 22 -38.80 -28.46 13.26
CA GLN A 22 -39.35 -27.12 13.13
C GLN A 22 -38.24 -26.05 13.11
N ILE A 23 -37.27 -26.12 14.04
CA ILE A 23 -36.16 -25.17 14.07
C ILE A 23 -35.31 -25.27 12.80
N LYS A 24 -35.04 -26.48 12.29
CA LYS A 24 -34.30 -26.66 11.03
C LYS A 24 -35.04 -26.07 9.83
N TYR A 25 -36.36 -26.24 9.78
CA TYR A 25 -37.19 -25.65 8.73
C TYR A 25 -37.14 -24.11 8.76
N GLU A 26 -37.31 -23.51 9.93
CA GLU A 26 -37.24 -22.06 10.12
C GLU A 26 -35.87 -21.48 9.80
N LEU A 27 -34.78 -22.17 10.20
CA LEU A 27 -33.42 -21.80 9.83
C LEU A 27 -33.22 -21.77 8.31
N ASN A 28 -33.72 -22.79 7.59
CA ASN A 28 -33.62 -22.82 6.13
C ASN A 28 -34.40 -21.67 5.47
N GLN A 29 -35.56 -21.31 6.01
CA GLN A 29 -36.35 -20.18 5.51
C GLN A 29 -35.62 -18.85 5.72
N LEU A 30 -35.13 -18.60 6.94
CA LEU A 30 -34.42 -17.36 7.28
C LEU A 30 -33.15 -17.19 6.45
N LYS A 31 -32.38 -18.26 6.23
CA LYS A 31 -31.18 -18.26 5.38
C LYS A 31 -31.51 -18.02 3.91
N SER A 32 -32.57 -18.63 3.40
CA SER A 32 -33.01 -18.41 2.02
C SER A 32 -33.41 -16.94 1.80
N CYS A 33 -34.07 -16.33 2.79
CA CYS A 33 -34.34 -14.89 2.78
C CYS A 33 -33.06 -14.07 2.84
N LEU A 34 -32.14 -14.37 3.77
CA LEU A 34 -30.86 -13.66 3.88
C LEU A 34 -30.05 -13.73 2.58
N HIS A 35 -30.01 -14.90 1.92
CA HIS A 35 -29.32 -15.08 0.65
C HIS A 35 -29.90 -14.19 -0.46
N LYS A 36 -31.23 -14.01 -0.51
CA LYS A 36 -31.85 -13.07 -1.46
C LYS A 36 -31.41 -11.62 -1.20
N TYR A 37 -31.34 -11.20 0.07
CA TYR A 37 -30.87 -9.85 0.42
C TYR A 37 -29.37 -9.63 0.17
N LEU A 38 -28.55 -10.68 0.17
CA LEU A 38 -27.11 -10.58 -0.03
C LEU A 38 -26.68 -10.72 -1.51
N PHE A 39 -27.42 -11.47 -2.33
CA PHE A 39 -26.95 -11.91 -3.65
C PHE A 39 -27.88 -11.58 -4.83
N ASP A 40 -29.11 -11.08 -4.63
CA ASP A 40 -30.01 -10.74 -5.72
C ASP A 40 -29.85 -9.26 -6.15
N ILE A 41 -29.51 -9.05 -7.43
CA ILE A 41 -28.96 -7.79 -7.98
C ILE A 41 -30.04 -6.73 -8.30
N HIS A 42 -31.33 -7.08 -8.18
CA HIS A 42 -32.41 -6.24 -8.70
C HIS A 42 -32.98 -5.18 -7.73
N ASP A 43 -32.67 -5.22 -6.44
CA ASP A 43 -33.08 -4.19 -5.49
C ASP A 43 -31.89 -3.39 -4.97
N ALA A 44 -31.61 -2.27 -5.66
CA ALA A 44 -30.60 -1.28 -5.26
C ALA A 44 -30.90 -0.62 -3.90
N ASN A 45 -32.08 -0.86 -3.32
CA ASN A 45 -32.50 -0.42 -1.97
C ASN A 45 -32.66 -1.59 -0.99
N THR A 46 -31.75 -2.57 -1.03
CA THR A 46 -31.68 -3.65 -0.04
C THR A 46 -31.44 -3.06 1.35
N ASN A 47 -32.49 -2.99 2.17
CA ASN A 47 -32.48 -2.52 3.55
C ASN A 47 -31.41 -3.29 4.35
N SER A 48 -30.24 -2.68 4.56
CA SER A 48 -29.13 -3.25 5.33
C SER A 48 -29.56 -3.65 6.75
N GLU A 49 -30.52 -2.90 7.30
CA GLU A 49 -31.21 -3.19 8.56
C GLU A 49 -31.96 -4.53 8.54
N GLN A 50 -32.61 -4.90 7.43
CA GLN A 50 -33.31 -6.18 7.30
C GLN A 50 -32.33 -7.36 7.25
N ALA A 51 -31.18 -7.20 6.59
CA ALA A 51 -30.15 -8.24 6.57
C ALA A 51 -29.54 -8.46 7.98
N ILE A 52 -29.30 -7.38 8.73
CA ILE A 52 -28.83 -7.45 10.12
C ILE A 52 -29.87 -8.13 11.02
N ASN A 53 -31.15 -7.77 10.86
CA ASN A 53 -32.25 -8.40 11.61
C ASN A 53 -32.37 -9.89 11.28
N LEU A 54 -32.14 -10.29 10.03
CA LEU A 54 -32.11 -11.70 9.63
C LEU A 54 -30.92 -12.45 10.24
N CYS A 55 -29.71 -11.87 10.25
CA CYS A 55 -28.56 -12.48 10.93
C CYS A 55 -28.81 -12.67 12.43
N ALA A 56 -29.41 -11.68 13.10
CA ALA A 56 -29.79 -11.78 14.50
C ALA A 56 -30.86 -12.86 14.74
N ALA A 57 -31.86 -12.94 13.87
CA ALA A 57 -32.90 -13.97 13.93
C ALA A 57 -32.33 -15.39 13.75
N ILE A 58 -31.40 -15.57 12.80
CA ILE A 58 -30.71 -16.84 12.58
C ILE A 58 -29.87 -17.23 13.80
N ALA A 59 -29.09 -16.30 14.36
CA ALA A 59 -28.32 -16.54 15.58
C ALA A 59 -29.20 -16.97 16.76
N ASN A 60 -30.35 -16.33 16.94
CA ASN A 60 -31.32 -16.69 17.98
C ASN A 60 -31.92 -18.08 17.74
N LYS A 61 -32.22 -18.45 16.50
CA LYS A 61 -32.73 -19.80 16.19
C LYS A 61 -31.69 -20.89 16.40
N TYR A 62 -30.41 -20.62 16.16
CA TYR A 62 -29.33 -21.52 16.55
C TYR A 62 -29.16 -21.63 18.06
N LEU A 63 -29.43 -20.57 18.83
CA LEU A 63 -29.48 -20.64 20.30
C LEU A 63 -30.65 -21.51 20.79
N ASP A 64 -31.82 -21.41 20.17
CA ASP A 64 -32.95 -22.28 20.48
C ASP A 64 -32.61 -23.74 20.17
N TYR A 65 -31.92 -23.98 19.04
CA TYR A 65 -31.43 -25.31 18.69
C TYR A 65 -30.43 -25.86 19.72
N LEU A 66 -29.54 -25.01 20.23
CA LEU A 66 -28.57 -25.39 21.26
C LEU A 66 -29.25 -25.72 22.60
N ARG A 67 -30.28 -24.96 22.99
CA ARG A 67 -31.07 -25.22 24.20
C ARG A 67 -31.81 -26.56 24.15
N LEU A 68 -32.30 -26.97 22.99
CA LEU A 68 -32.89 -28.30 22.80
C LEU A 68 -31.87 -29.45 22.89
N LEU A 69 -30.57 -29.16 22.75
CA LEU A 69 -29.50 -30.16 22.87
C LEU A 69 -28.94 -30.23 24.29
N ASP A 70 -29.11 -29.18 25.09
CA ASP A 70 -28.66 -29.12 26.48
C ASP A 70 -29.36 -28.00 27.27
N ASN A 71 -30.18 -28.41 28.25
CA ASN A 71 -30.98 -27.51 29.08
C ASN A 71 -30.16 -26.72 30.13
N LYS A 72 -28.84 -26.95 30.26
CA LYS A 72 -27.99 -26.37 31.33
C LYS A 72 -26.86 -25.43 30.85
N LEU A 73 -26.91 -24.89 29.63
CA LEU A 73 -25.79 -24.07 29.13
C LEU A 73 -25.79 -22.61 29.63
N GLU A 74 -24.74 -22.24 30.37
CA GLU A 74 -24.18 -20.89 30.34
C GLU A 74 -23.24 -20.78 29.14
N VAL A 75 -23.64 -20.02 28.11
CA VAL A 75 -22.85 -19.88 26.88
C VAL A 75 -21.88 -18.71 27.04
N SER A 76 -20.58 -18.98 27.17
CA SER A 76 -19.55 -17.98 26.94
C SER A 76 -19.17 -17.99 25.46
N PHE A 77 -19.31 -16.85 24.79
CA PHE A 77 -18.89 -16.73 23.40
C PHE A 77 -17.40 -16.39 23.36
N PRO A 78 -16.56 -17.16 22.66
CA PRO A 78 -15.19 -16.76 22.44
C PRO A 78 -15.16 -15.40 21.73
N ALA A 79 -14.28 -14.50 22.18
CA ALA A 79 -13.95 -13.28 21.46
C ALA A 79 -13.14 -13.68 20.22
N VAL A 80 -13.83 -14.13 19.17
CA VAL A 80 -13.19 -14.55 17.94
C VAL A 80 -12.60 -13.32 17.24
N CYS A 81 -11.28 -13.33 17.07
CA CYS A 81 -10.59 -12.47 16.13
C CYS A 81 -10.92 -12.98 14.71
N VAL A 82 -11.65 -12.19 13.93
CA VAL A 82 -12.23 -12.64 12.65
C VAL A 82 -11.19 -12.51 11.53
N PRO A 83 -10.94 -13.55 10.72
CA PRO A 83 -10.30 -13.40 9.41
C PRO A 83 -11.29 -12.81 8.40
N CYS A 84 -10.81 -11.90 7.54
CA CYS A 84 -11.44 -11.24 6.38
C CYS A 84 -12.95 -11.47 6.08
N ARG A 85 -13.66 -10.35 5.94
CA ARG A 85 -15.12 -10.14 6.00
C ARG A 85 -16.05 -10.94 5.07
N PHE A 86 -15.60 -11.70 4.07
CA PHE A 86 -16.47 -12.57 3.25
C PHE A 86 -16.30 -14.07 3.54
N ASP A 87 -15.20 -14.46 4.17
CA ASP A 87 -15.00 -15.84 4.60
C ASP A 87 -15.99 -16.22 5.70
N HIS A 88 -16.53 -15.26 6.45
CA HIS A 88 -17.49 -15.56 7.52
C HIS A 88 -18.72 -16.36 7.04
N PHE A 89 -19.35 -16.04 5.90
CA PHE A 89 -20.51 -16.79 5.39
C PHE A 89 -20.11 -18.10 4.72
N LYS A 90 -18.94 -18.18 4.08
CA LYS A 90 -18.38 -19.45 3.57
C LYS A 90 -18.01 -20.39 4.72
N LEU A 91 -17.43 -19.85 5.79
CA LEU A 91 -17.11 -20.53 7.03
C LEU A 91 -18.38 -21.02 7.70
N ILE A 92 -19.43 -20.19 7.80
CA ILE A 92 -20.75 -20.60 8.27
C ILE A 92 -21.28 -21.78 7.44
N LEU A 93 -21.24 -21.70 6.10
CA LEU A 93 -21.68 -22.81 5.23
C LEU A 93 -20.86 -24.09 5.46
N ASN A 94 -19.55 -23.99 5.63
CA ASN A 94 -18.68 -25.12 5.93
C ASN A 94 -18.98 -25.72 7.32
N LEU A 95 -19.15 -24.89 8.35
CA LEU A 95 -19.53 -25.32 9.70
C LEU A 95 -20.91 -25.99 9.72
N GLU A 96 -21.85 -25.50 8.90
CA GLU A 96 -23.17 -26.11 8.74
C GLU A 96 -23.10 -27.48 8.04
N GLN A 97 -22.26 -27.62 7.02
CA GLN A 97 -22.01 -28.92 6.40
C GLN A 97 -21.38 -29.89 7.40
N GLN A 98 -20.39 -29.46 8.18
CA GLN A 98 -19.79 -30.26 9.26
C GLN A 98 -20.84 -30.65 10.31
N LEU A 99 -21.73 -29.72 10.70
CA LEU A 99 -22.81 -29.98 11.66
C LEU A 99 -23.74 -31.12 11.22
N THR A 100 -23.96 -31.30 9.90
CA THR A 100 -24.75 -32.43 9.37
C THR A 100 -24.02 -33.76 9.43
N GLN A 101 -22.68 -33.76 9.42
CA GLN A 101 -21.84 -34.96 9.36
C GLN A 101 -21.38 -35.44 10.74
N VAL A 102 -21.24 -34.54 11.71
CA VAL A 102 -20.80 -34.88 13.06
C VAL A 102 -21.85 -35.74 13.76
N LEU A 103 -21.43 -36.83 14.41
CA LEU A 103 -22.30 -37.68 15.25
C LEU A 103 -22.15 -37.37 16.75
N ASN A 104 -21.00 -36.82 17.16
CA ASN A 104 -20.70 -36.47 18.56
C ASN A 104 -21.50 -35.25 19.04
N ALA A 105 -22.22 -35.39 20.14
CA ALA A 105 -23.06 -34.34 20.71
C ALA A 105 -22.28 -33.10 21.20
N ASN A 106 -21.06 -33.27 21.74
CA ASN A 106 -20.25 -32.14 22.21
C ASN A 106 -19.69 -31.33 21.04
N ALA A 107 -19.14 -32.01 20.03
CA ALA A 107 -18.67 -31.35 18.81
C ALA A 107 -19.81 -30.63 18.06
N LYS A 108 -21.05 -31.14 18.10
CA LYS A 108 -22.22 -30.42 17.57
C LYS A 108 -22.47 -29.10 18.31
N LYS A 109 -22.35 -29.09 19.65
CA LYS A 109 -22.54 -27.88 20.45
C LYS A 109 -21.49 -26.83 20.13
N ASP A 110 -20.22 -27.23 20.04
CA ASP A 110 -19.12 -26.33 19.71
C ASP A 110 -19.31 -25.67 18.34
N LEU A 111 -19.67 -26.47 17.33
CA LEU A 111 -19.99 -25.96 15.98
C LEU A 111 -21.18 -24.99 15.99
N ILE A 112 -22.23 -25.27 16.76
CA ILE A 112 -23.38 -24.36 16.87
C ILE A 112 -22.98 -23.05 17.54
N ILE A 113 -22.16 -23.08 18.60
CA ILE A 113 -21.65 -21.89 19.28
C ILE A 113 -20.81 -21.02 18.33
N GLU A 114 -19.99 -21.65 17.49
CA GLU A 114 -19.19 -20.97 16.47
C GLU A 114 -20.06 -20.35 15.38
N ILE A 115 -21.09 -21.05 14.89
CA ILE A 115 -22.05 -20.49 13.94
C ILE A 115 -22.77 -19.27 14.53
N ILE A 116 -23.17 -19.33 15.81
CA ILE A 116 -23.84 -18.22 16.50
C ILE A 116 -22.92 -17.00 16.61
N SER A 117 -21.66 -17.20 16.97
CA SER A 117 -20.71 -16.09 17.11
C SER A 117 -20.49 -15.37 15.79
N LEU A 118 -20.42 -16.12 14.67
CA LEU A 118 -20.28 -15.60 13.31
C LEU A 118 -21.49 -14.77 12.85
N TYR A 119 -22.72 -15.24 13.10
CA TYR A 119 -23.92 -14.44 12.78
C TYR A 119 -24.05 -13.19 13.69
N LYS A 120 -23.60 -13.26 14.95
CA LYS A 120 -23.60 -12.13 15.89
C LYS A 120 -22.54 -11.07 15.60
N LEU A 121 -21.55 -11.35 14.74
CA LEU A 121 -20.52 -10.40 14.33
C LEU A 121 -21.05 -9.32 13.36
N VAL A 122 -22.17 -9.59 12.68
CA VAL A 122 -22.84 -8.63 11.79
C VAL A 122 -23.67 -7.64 12.64
N LYS A 123 -23.00 -6.67 13.28
CA LYS A 123 -23.61 -5.77 14.29
C LYS A 123 -24.05 -4.39 13.78
N SER A 124 -23.63 -3.94 12.59
CA SER A 124 -23.93 -2.58 12.13
C SER A 124 -24.03 -2.45 10.61
N VAL A 125 -24.79 -1.44 10.18
CA VAL A 125 -24.95 -1.03 8.77
C VAL A 125 -23.59 -0.73 8.12
N GLY A 126 -22.64 -0.14 8.86
CA GLY A 126 -21.28 0.11 8.37
C GLY A 126 -20.48 -1.16 8.03
N SER A 127 -20.76 -2.30 8.67
CA SER A 127 -20.15 -3.59 8.32
C SER A 127 -20.69 -4.13 6.98
N LEU A 128 -22.00 -3.95 6.75
CA LEU A 128 -22.67 -4.41 5.54
C LEU A 128 -22.42 -3.48 4.33
N ASP A 129 -22.35 -2.17 4.56
CA ASP A 129 -22.03 -1.19 3.51
C ASP A 129 -20.58 -1.34 3.04
N ALA A 130 -19.64 -1.62 3.95
CA ALA A 130 -18.27 -1.98 3.59
C ALA A 130 -18.23 -3.27 2.75
N MET A 131 -19.06 -4.27 3.06
CA MET A 131 -19.17 -5.51 2.25
C MET A 131 -19.73 -5.23 0.84
N LYS A 132 -20.77 -4.40 0.71
CA LYS A 132 -21.33 -4.00 -0.61
C LYS A 132 -20.36 -3.16 -1.43
N GLN A 133 -19.57 -2.31 -0.79
CA GLN A 133 -18.54 -1.53 -1.46
C GLN A 133 -17.42 -2.44 -1.99
N VAL A 134 -16.93 -3.40 -1.21
CA VAL A 134 -15.89 -4.36 -1.64
C VAL A 134 -16.34 -5.24 -2.81
N SER A 135 -17.59 -5.69 -2.85
CA SER A 135 -18.09 -6.46 -4.00
C SER A 135 -18.18 -5.61 -5.27
N LYS A 136 -18.55 -4.33 -5.15
CA LYS A 136 -18.50 -3.35 -6.25
C LYS A 136 -17.06 -3.11 -6.72
N PHE A 137 -16.10 -2.95 -5.80
CA PHE A 137 -14.68 -2.78 -6.11
C PHE A 137 -14.10 -4.02 -6.79
N SER A 138 -14.39 -5.21 -6.27
CA SER A 138 -13.99 -6.49 -6.85
C SER A 138 -14.51 -6.62 -8.29
N ASN A 139 -15.76 -6.24 -8.56
CA ASN A 139 -16.32 -6.27 -9.91
C ASN A 139 -15.71 -5.22 -10.86
N GLN A 140 -15.37 -4.02 -10.37
CA GLN A 140 -14.63 -3.03 -11.15
C GLN A 140 -13.22 -3.51 -11.48
N LEU A 141 -12.52 -4.08 -10.50
CA LEU A 141 -11.18 -4.64 -10.67
C LEU A 141 -11.20 -5.80 -11.67
N LYS A 142 -12.20 -6.69 -11.63
CA LYS A 142 -12.38 -7.77 -12.61
C LYS A 142 -12.45 -7.25 -14.04
N ARG A 143 -13.10 -6.11 -14.27
CA ARG A 143 -13.21 -5.50 -15.61
C ARG A 143 -11.87 -5.02 -16.14
N LEU A 144 -10.94 -4.60 -15.28
CA LEU A 144 -9.59 -4.21 -15.69
C LEU A 144 -8.89 -5.38 -16.39
N PHE A 145 -8.88 -6.56 -15.78
CA PHE A 145 -8.14 -7.73 -16.30
C PHE A 145 -8.79 -8.40 -17.52
N VAL A 146 -10.00 -8.01 -17.91
CA VAL A 146 -10.65 -8.47 -19.14
C VAL A 146 -10.18 -7.67 -20.36
N LYS A 147 -9.64 -6.46 -20.16
CA LYS A 147 -9.19 -5.60 -21.26
C LYS A 147 -7.78 -5.96 -21.72
N GLN A 148 -7.61 -6.14 -23.02
CA GLN A 148 -6.30 -6.44 -23.64
C GLN A 148 -5.48 -5.18 -24.01
N ARG A 149 -6.11 -4.00 -23.98
CA ARG A 149 -5.47 -2.72 -24.32
C ARG A 149 -4.81 -2.11 -23.10
N LEU A 150 -3.47 -2.06 -23.13
CA LEU A 150 -2.63 -1.61 -22.01
C LEU A 150 -2.78 -0.12 -21.68
N ASP A 151 -3.03 0.71 -22.69
CA ASP A 151 -3.27 2.14 -22.55
C ASP A 151 -4.55 2.43 -21.75
N LEU A 152 -5.64 1.75 -22.11
CA LEU A 152 -6.90 1.83 -21.39
C LEU A 152 -6.80 1.20 -20.00
N TRP A 153 -6.07 0.08 -19.88
CA TRP A 153 -5.86 -0.58 -18.60
C TRP A 153 -5.18 0.35 -17.59
N LEU A 154 -4.08 1.01 -17.98
CA LEU A 154 -3.33 1.90 -17.09
C LEU A 154 -4.16 3.13 -16.69
N THR A 155 -4.92 3.65 -17.63
CA THR A 155 -5.83 4.78 -17.40
C THR A 155 -6.94 4.42 -16.41
N GLU A 156 -7.57 3.26 -16.57
CA GLU A 156 -8.64 2.81 -15.68
C GLU A 156 -8.12 2.34 -14.33
N LEU A 157 -6.88 1.85 -14.26
CA LEU A 157 -6.20 1.58 -13.00
C LEU A 157 -6.05 2.86 -12.19
N ILE A 158 -5.65 3.96 -12.84
CA ILE A 158 -5.52 5.26 -12.20
C ILE A 158 -6.89 5.78 -11.74
N ASP A 159 -7.92 5.70 -12.59
CA ASP A 159 -9.27 6.11 -12.21
C ASP A 159 -9.81 5.28 -11.03
N PHE A 160 -9.53 3.97 -11.03
CA PHE A 160 -9.87 3.08 -9.93
C PHE A 160 -9.17 3.54 -8.65
N TRP A 161 -7.87 3.78 -8.70
CA TRP A 161 -7.11 4.20 -7.54
C TRP A 161 -7.54 5.57 -6.99
N SER A 162 -7.69 6.57 -7.85
CA SER A 162 -8.12 7.92 -7.48
C SER A 162 -9.52 7.98 -6.86
N GLN A 163 -10.41 7.03 -7.19
CA GLN A 163 -11.73 6.93 -6.56
C GLN A 163 -11.68 6.33 -5.15
N HIS A 164 -10.62 5.59 -4.82
CA HIS A 164 -10.59 4.71 -3.64
C HIS A 164 -9.46 5.04 -2.64
N GLU A 165 -8.62 6.04 -2.92
CA GLU A 165 -7.55 6.54 -2.01
C GLU A 165 -8.10 6.97 -0.63
N ALA A 166 -9.37 7.38 -0.55
CA ALA A 166 -10.02 7.84 0.69
C ALA A 166 -10.60 6.71 1.57
N THR A 167 -10.66 5.48 1.06
CA THR A 167 -11.22 4.33 1.78
C THR A 167 -10.07 3.46 2.30
N ASP A 168 -10.04 3.20 3.62
CA ASP A 168 -9.19 2.20 4.31
C ASP A 168 -9.56 0.76 3.85
N ILE A 169 -9.55 0.52 2.54
CA ILE A 169 -9.70 -0.81 1.98
C ILE A 169 -8.41 -1.52 2.34
N GLU A 170 -8.49 -2.42 3.32
CA GLU A 170 -7.51 -3.46 3.55
C GLU A 170 -7.26 -4.16 2.22
N SER A 171 -6.21 -3.71 1.53
CA SER A 171 -5.95 -4.05 0.14
C SER A 171 -5.73 -5.57 0.00
N SER A 172 -5.38 -6.23 1.11
CA SER A 172 -5.36 -7.69 1.29
C SER A 172 -6.64 -8.44 0.87
N SER A 173 -7.79 -7.77 0.75
CA SER A 173 -9.08 -8.42 0.43
C SER A 173 -9.49 -8.35 -1.04
N LEU A 174 -8.79 -7.59 -1.90
CA LEU A 174 -9.24 -7.26 -3.27
C LEU A 174 -9.48 -8.49 -4.17
N PHE A 175 -8.70 -9.55 -3.99
CA PHE A 175 -8.74 -10.78 -4.81
C PHE A 175 -9.34 -11.99 -4.10
N HIS A 176 -9.76 -11.85 -2.84
CA HIS A 176 -10.19 -12.98 -2.01
C HIS A 176 -11.53 -13.57 -2.49
N ASP A 177 -12.40 -12.73 -3.05
CA ASP A 177 -13.72 -13.12 -3.57
C ASP A 177 -13.69 -13.61 -5.03
N TRP A 178 -12.49 -13.76 -5.61
CA TRP A 178 -12.34 -14.21 -6.98
C TRP A 178 -12.32 -15.73 -7.05
N ASN A 179 -13.03 -16.28 -8.01
CA ASN A 179 -12.96 -17.72 -8.28
C ASN A 179 -11.65 -18.09 -9.01
N THR A 180 -11.30 -19.36 -8.99
CA THR A 180 -10.07 -19.89 -9.62
C THR A 180 -9.90 -19.44 -11.08
N PRO A 181 -10.94 -19.50 -11.96
CA PRO A 181 -10.81 -18.99 -13.32
C PRO A 181 -10.51 -17.48 -13.39
N GLN A 182 -11.13 -16.65 -12.56
CA GLN A 182 -10.89 -15.20 -12.53
C GLN A 182 -9.46 -14.88 -12.09
N GLN A 183 -8.97 -15.56 -11.06
CA GLN A 183 -7.59 -15.41 -10.61
C GLN A 183 -6.61 -15.88 -11.69
N GLN A 184 -6.90 -16.98 -12.38
CA GLN A 184 -6.08 -17.47 -13.49
C GLN A 184 -5.98 -16.45 -14.63
N VAL A 185 -7.08 -15.76 -14.98
CA VAL A 185 -7.07 -14.69 -16.00
C VAL A 185 -6.14 -13.55 -15.58
N ALA A 186 -6.23 -13.07 -14.34
CA ALA A 186 -5.34 -12.01 -13.85
C ALA A 186 -3.88 -12.46 -13.76
N LEU A 187 -3.60 -13.68 -13.29
CA LEU A 187 -2.25 -14.24 -13.28
C LEU A 187 -1.65 -14.31 -14.69
N THR A 188 -2.47 -14.73 -15.66
CA THR A 188 -2.07 -14.80 -17.07
C THR A 188 -1.78 -13.39 -17.62
N PHE A 189 -2.57 -12.39 -17.23
CA PHE A 189 -2.36 -10.99 -17.61
C PHE A 189 -1.02 -10.45 -17.08
N PHE A 190 -0.71 -10.65 -15.80
CA PHE A 190 0.58 -10.26 -15.21
C PHE A 190 1.78 -10.97 -15.86
N ALA A 191 1.57 -12.18 -16.39
CA ALA A 191 2.60 -12.93 -17.10
C ALA A 191 2.80 -12.52 -18.57
N GLN A 192 1.95 -11.63 -19.12
CA GLN A 192 2.06 -11.22 -20.53
C GLN A 192 3.32 -10.39 -20.78
N PRO A 193 4.15 -10.73 -21.80
CA PRO A 193 5.39 -10.00 -22.08
C PRO A 193 5.20 -8.50 -22.31
N LYS A 194 4.12 -8.11 -23.00
CA LYS A 194 3.82 -6.69 -23.24
C LYS A 194 3.48 -5.93 -21.96
N PHE A 195 2.77 -6.57 -21.03
CA PHE A 195 2.46 -5.97 -19.73
C PHE A 195 3.72 -5.83 -18.89
N ILE A 196 4.56 -6.87 -18.85
CA ILE A 196 5.85 -6.84 -18.14
C ILE A 196 6.74 -5.72 -18.70
N ASN A 197 6.82 -5.57 -20.03
CA ASN A 197 7.58 -4.49 -20.64
C ASN A 197 7.05 -3.10 -20.27
N LEU A 198 5.73 -2.92 -20.18
CA LEU A 198 5.13 -1.66 -19.70
C LEU A 198 5.51 -1.36 -18.25
N VAL A 199 5.41 -2.34 -17.34
CA VAL A 199 5.76 -2.12 -15.93
C VAL A 199 7.25 -1.84 -15.77
N ASN A 200 8.11 -2.56 -16.51
CA ASN A 200 9.54 -2.29 -16.54
C ASN A 200 9.88 -0.92 -17.15
N ALA A 201 9.10 -0.44 -18.11
CA ALA A 201 9.22 0.93 -18.63
C ALA A 201 8.81 1.97 -17.57
N VAL A 202 7.72 1.74 -16.84
CA VAL A 202 7.32 2.58 -15.68
C VAL A 202 8.45 2.63 -14.65
N PHE A 203 9.04 1.48 -14.34
CA PHE A 203 10.18 1.39 -13.44
C PHE A 203 11.41 2.15 -13.96
N PHE A 204 11.74 2.03 -15.24
CA PHE A 204 12.84 2.77 -15.83
C PHE A 204 12.65 4.29 -15.75
N TYR A 205 11.46 4.78 -16.11
CA TYR A 205 11.19 6.22 -16.03
C TYR A 205 11.05 6.70 -14.58
N LYS A 206 10.75 5.83 -13.62
CA LYS A 206 10.86 6.13 -12.18
C LYS A 206 12.32 6.41 -11.79
N LEU A 207 13.29 5.68 -12.36
CA LEU A 207 14.72 5.92 -12.12
C LEU A 207 15.27 7.12 -12.90
N TYR A 208 14.78 7.32 -14.13
CA TYR A 208 15.23 8.35 -15.07
C TYR A 208 14.04 9.18 -15.59
N PRO A 209 13.41 10.01 -14.74
CA PRO A 209 12.22 10.79 -15.11
C PRO A 209 12.50 11.83 -16.21
N ASP A 210 13.75 12.27 -16.31
CA ASP A 210 14.28 13.15 -17.36
C ASP A 210 14.11 12.53 -18.76
N LYS A 211 14.27 11.21 -18.89
CA LYS A 211 14.15 10.50 -20.17
C LYS A 211 12.73 10.35 -20.64
N LEU A 212 11.73 10.58 -19.77
CA LEU A 212 10.32 10.45 -20.15
C LEU A 212 9.89 11.58 -21.08
N PHE A 213 10.47 12.77 -20.96
CA PHE A 213 10.11 13.95 -21.74
C PHE A 213 11.28 14.39 -22.63
N SER A 214 10.98 14.84 -23.84
CA SER A 214 11.99 15.27 -24.81
C SER A 214 12.48 16.71 -24.61
N GLN A 215 11.95 17.42 -23.61
CA GLN A 215 12.30 18.80 -23.28
C GLN A 215 12.88 18.85 -21.87
N ASP A 216 13.89 19.69 -21.66
CA ASP A 216 14.46 19.97 -20.34
C ASP A 216 13.36 20.47 -19.40
N MET A 217 13.00 19.64 -18.42
CA MET A 217 11.96 19.96 -17.45
C MET A 217 12.56 20.53 -16.18
N HIS A 218 11.82 21.45 -15.56
CA HIS A 218 12.18 21.99 -14.25
C HIS A 218 12.38 20.86 -13.22
N PRO A 219 13.40 20.95 -12.34
CA PRO A 219 13.69 19.94 -11.32
C PRO A 219 12.48 19.53 -10.48
N GLU A 220 11.62 20.49 -10.11
CA GLU A 220 10.42 20.21 -9.31
C GLU A 220 9.37 19.39 -10.07
N LYS A 221 9.26 19.60 -11.39
CA LYS A 221 8.39 18.80 -12.24
C LYS A 221 8.92 17.38 -12.38
N LEU A 222 10.25 17.21 -12.46
CA LEU A 222 10.89 15.89 -12.46
C LEU A 222 10.64 15.14 -11.16
N VAL A 223 10.71 15.83 -10.02
CA VAL A 223 10.33 15.27 -8.71
C VAL A 223 8.87 14.82 -8.71
N SER A 224 7.95 15.69 -9.13
CA SER A 224 6.51 15.35 -9.17
C SER A 224 6.23 14.14 -10.05
N VAL A 225 6.84 14.08 -11.23
CA VAL A 225 6.75 12.94 -12.16
C VAL A 225 7.29 11.67 -11.52
N ARG A 226 8.44 11.73 -10.86
CA ARG A 226 9.01 10.58 -10.16
C ARG A 226 8.09 10.09 -9.03
N THR A 227 7.54 10.98 -8.21
CA THR A 227 6.61 10.61 -7.15
C THR A 227 5.39 9.89 -7.72
N ARG A 228 4.79 10.43 -8.78
CA ARG A 228 3.65 9.81 -9.47
C ARG A 228 3.99 8.43 -10.04
N LEU A 229 5.17 8.28 -10.65
CA LEU A 229 5.67 7.00 -11.16
C LEU A 229 5.94 5.99 -10.05
N SER A 230 6.54 6.42 -8.93
CA SER A 230 6.76 5.58 -7.75
C SER A 230 5.45 5.05 -7.19
N ILE A 231 4.46 5.93 -7.00
CA ILE A 231 3.11 5.55 -6.54
C ILE A 231 2.49 4.52 -7.48
N LEU A 232 2.51 4.78 -8.79
CA LEU A 232 1.96 3.89 -9.79
C LEU A 232 2.62 2.51 -9.76
N HIS A 233 3.95 2.48 -9.70
CA HIS A 233 4.72 1.24 -9.64
C HIS A 233 4.41 0.43 -8.38
N SER A 234 4.47 1.06 -7.21
CA SER A 234 4.18 0.40 -5.93
C SER A 234 2.75 -0.13 -5.86
N TYR A 235 1.80 0.54 -6.50
CA TYR A 235 0.44 0.04 -6.58
C TYR A 235 0.30 -1.24 -7.43
N ILE A 236 1.00 -1.29 -8.58
CA ILE A 236 1.03 -2.47 -9.44
C ILE A 236 1.68 -3.66 -8.71
N GLU A 237 2.80 -3.42 -8.02
CA GLU A 237 3.46 -4.44 -7.17
C GLU A 237 2.52 -4.96 -6.08
N LEU A 238 1.88 -4.07 -5.33
CA LEU A 238 0.96 -4.43 -4.26
C LEU A 238 -0.18 -5.30 -4.78
N MET A 239 -0.74 -4.94 -5.95
CA MET A 239 -1.79 -5.68 -6.61
C MET A 239 -1.34 -7.09 -7.01
N GLN A 240 -0.14 -7.23 -7.58
CA GLN A 240 0.44 -8.53 -7.93
C GLN A 240 0.68 -9.39 -6.69
N GLN A 241 1.26 -8.83 -5.63
CA GLN A 241 1.53 -9.54 -4.37
C GLN A 241 0.24 -10.08 -3.74
N GLN A 242 -0.83 -9.30 -3.77
CA GLN A 242 -2.13 -9.72 -3.25
C GLN A 242 -2.77 -10.81 -4.09
N LEU A 243 -2.70 -10.68 -5.42
CA LEU A 243 -3.16 -11.72 -6.33
C LEU A 243 -2.41 -13.04 -6.08
N TYR A 244 -1.09 -12.99 -5.88
CA TYR A 244 -0.28 -14.18 -5.62
C TYR A 244 -0.65 -14.85 -4.30
N ARG A 245 -0.86 -14.05 -3.23
CA ARG A 245 -1.35 -14.57 -1.94
C ARG A 245 -2.71 -15.24 -2.08
N ALA A 246 -3.66 -14.59 -2.76
CA ALA A 246 -4.99 -15.15 -2.98
C ALA A 246 -4.98 -16.41 -3.87
N ALA A 247 -4.10 -16.45 -4.87
CA ALA A 247 -3.92 -17.62 -5.73
C ALA A 247 -3.38 -18.82 -4.96
N LEU A 248 -2.34 -18.62 -4.13
CA LEU A 248 -1.77 -19.68 -3.29
C LEU A 248 -2.81 -20.26 -2.32
N GLN A 249 -3.64 -19.42 -1.71
CA GLN A 249 -4.74 -19.86 -0.85
C GLN A 249 -5.77 -20.74 -1.58
N ASN A 250 -5.99 -20.49 -2.87
CA ASN A 250 -6.88 -21.28 -3.73
C ASN A 250 -6.19 -22.44 -4.46
N GLY A 251 -4.95 -22.78 -4.09
CA GLY A 251 -4.21 -23.90 -4.67
C GLY A 251 -3.69 -23.65 -6.09
N LEU A 252 -3.67 -22.39 -6.55
CA LEU A 252 -3.03 -21.99 -7.80
C LEU A 252 -1.54 -21.70 -7.58
N THR A 253 -0.72 -22.09 -8.54
CA THR A 253 0.70 -21.72 -8.55
C THR A 253 0.88 -20.39 -9.28
N PRO A 254 1.25 -19.30 -8.58
CA PRO A 254 1.62 -18.07 -9.25
C PRO A 254 2.84 -18.32 -10.16
N GLY A 255 2.85 -17.66 -11.31
CA GLY A 255 3.96 -17.76 -12.26
C GLY A 255 5.26 -17.15 -11.73
N ILE A 256 6.33 -17.24 -12.52
CA ILE A 256 7.60 -16.57 -12.21
C ILE A 256 7.34 -15.06 -12.17
N ASP A 257 7.74 -14.44 -11.07
CA ASP A 257 7.73 -13.00 -10.96
C ASP A 257 8.81 -12.37 -11.83
N ARG A 258 8.39 -11.47 -12.72
CA ARG A 258 9.25 -10.78 -13.69
C ARG A 258 9.26 -9.27 -13.47
N LEU A 259 8.60 -8.78 -12.42
CA LEU A 259 8.62 -7.38 -12.04
C LEU A 259 9.87 -7.09 -11.21
N LEU A 260 10.37 -5.87 -11.34
CA LEU A 260 11.45 -5.34 -10.50
C LEU A 260 10.78 -4.75 -9.26
N HIS A 261 11.28 -5.09 -8.06
CA HIS A 261 10.71 -4.62 -6.78
C HIS A 261 11.63 -3.69 -6.00
N GLU A 262 12.79 -3.38 -6.58
CA GLU A 262 13.79 -2.51 -5.96
C GLU A 262 13.54 -1.06 -6.34
N ASP A 263 14.19 -0.12 -5.66
CA ASP A 263 14.08 1.30 -6.00
C ASP A 263 15.23 1.79 -6.90
N GLU A 264 16.18 0.90 -7.22
CA GLU A 264 17.33 1.14 -8.11
C GLU A 264 17.78 -0.16 -8.78
N LEU A 265 18.65 -0.04 -9.80
CA LEU A 265 19.29 -1.18 -10.45
C LEU A 265 20.74 -1.33 -9.98
N PRO A 266 21.21 -2.57 -9.74
CA PRO A 266 22.63 -2.83 -9.52
C PRO A 266 23.51 -2.30 -10.65
N GLN A 267 24.73 -1.89 -10.29
CA GLN A 267 25.68 -1.32 -11.24
C GLN A 267 26.01 -2.30 -12.38
N GLY A 268 25.95 -1.82 -13.63
CA GLY A 268 26.20 -2.60 -14.84
C GLY A 268 24.95 -3.27 -15.44
N ILE A 269 23.80 -3.17 -14.76
CA ILE A 269 22.51 -3.64 -15.29
C ILE A 269 21.81 -2.47 -15.98
N MET A 270 21.39 -2.67 -17.23
CA MET A 270 20.57 -1.71 -17.98
C MET A 270 19.25 -2.36 -18.37
N LEU A 271 18.18 -1.57 -18.37
CA LEU A 271 16.90 -1.98 -18.92
C LEU A 271 16.81 -1.53 -20.36
N GLU A 272 16.45 -2.46 -21.24
CA GLU A 272 16.00 -2.15 -22.58
C GLU A 272 14.53 -1.73 -22.50
N VAL A 273 14.25 -0.48 -22.82
CA VAL A 273 12.91 0.08 -22.74
C VAL A 273 12.33 0.23 -24.13
N ASP A 274 11.13 -0.31 -24.29
CA ASP A 274 10.34 -0.08 -25.49
C ASP A 274 9.71 1.32 -25.42
N GLU A 275 10.26 2.23 -26.23
CA GLU A 275 9.85 3.63 -26.33
C GLU A 275 8.37 3.81 -26.74
N SER A 276 7.74 2.76 -27.30
CA SER A 276 6.31 2.81 -27.63
C SER A 276 5.40 2.99 -26.40
N PHE A 277 5.89 2.67 -25.20
CA PHE A 277 5.14 2.90 -23.95
C PHE A 277 5.29 4.32 -23.39
N ARG A 278 6.21 5.14 -23.93
CA ARG A 278 6.47 6.50 -23.43
C ARG A 278 5.18 7.34 -23.41
N GLU A 279 4.43 7.36 -24.51
CA GLU A 279 3.19 8.13 -24.63
C GLU A 279 2.10 7.64 -23.67
N ILE A 280 1.98 6.31 -23.51
CA ILE A 280 1.02 5.68 -22.61
C ILE A 280 1.30 6.09 -21.16
N ILE A 281 2.57 6.06 -20.75
CA ILE A 281 3.01 6.43 -19.40
C ILE A 281 2.82 7.93 -19.15
N GLN A 282 3.16 8.77 -20.14
CA GLN A 282 2.91 10.22 -20.04
C GLN A 282 1.41 10.53 -19.83
N ALA A 283 0.52 9.88 -20.58
CA ALA A 283 -0.92 10.08 -20.45
C ALA A 283 -1.42 9.64 -19.06
N ALA A 284 -0.91 8.52 -18.56
CA ALA A 284 -1.23 8.00 -17.23
C ALA A 284 -0.82 8.97 -16.11
N ILE A 285 0.43 9.46 -16.11
CA ILE A 285 0.93 10.38 -15.08
C ILE A 285 0.18 11.72 -15.07
N LYS A 286 -0.22 12.21 -16.24
CA LYS A 286 -1.04 13.44 -16.35
C LYS A 286 -2.40 13.27 -15.68
N ARG A 287 -2.99 12.08 -15.79
CA ARG A 287 -4.29 11.74 -15.20
C ARG A 287 -4.22 11.47 -13.70
N LEU A 288 -3.06 11.03 -13.20
CA LEU A 288 -2.83 10.81 -11.77
C LEU A 288 -2.82 12.15 -11.02
N LYS A 289 -3.99 12.57 -10.55
CA LYS A 289 -4.14 13.70 -9.63
C LYS A 289 -3.85 13.18 -8.22
N VAL A 290 -2.66 13.43 -7.70
CA VAL A 290 -2.37 13.18 -6.29
C VAL A 290 -3.01 14.32 -5.49
N PRO A 291 -4.08 14.09 -4.71
CA PRO A 291 -4.65 15.14 -3.88
C PRO A 291 -3.67 15.44 -2.75
N PHE A 292 -3.07 16.63 -2.78
CA PHE A 292 -2.33 17.19 -1.64
C PHE A 292 -3.33 17.52 -0.52
N THR A 293 -3.74 16.51 0.25
CA THR A 293 -4.45 16.72 1.51
C THR A 293 -3.43 16.84 2.66
N PRO A 294 -3.70 17.62 3.72
CA PRO A 294 -2.78 17.75 4.86
C PRO A 294 -2.47 16.41 5.56
N LYS A 295 -3.39 15.43 5.46
CA LYS A 295 -3.21 14.06 5.96
C LYS A 295 -2.23 13.28 5.07
N ASN A 296 -2.34 13.42 3.75
CA ASN A 296 -1.36 12.89 2.78
C ASN A 296 0.01 13.55 2.95
N VAL A 297 0.10 14.83 3.30
CA VAL A 297 1.40 15.51 3.54
C VAL A 297 2.11 14.91 4.74
N LYS A 298 1.41 14.67 5.86
CA LYS A 298 2.02 13.99 7.02
C LYS A 298 2.47 12.57 6.69
N GLN A 299 1.64 11.81 5.98
CA GLN A 299 1.98 10.45 5.56
C GLN A 299 3.15 10.43 4.56
N ALA A 300 3.14 11.29 3.55
CA ALA A 300 4.24 11.46 2.61
C ALA A 300 5.53 11.93 3.30
N THR A 301 5.44 12.80 4.32
CA THR A 301 6.61 13.22 5.10
C THR A 301 7.17 12.07 5.93
N MET A 302 6.32 11.20 6.46
CA MET A 302 6.73 9.96 7.15
C MET A 302 7.33 8.92 6.18
N GLU A 303 6.81 8.83 4.96
CA GLU A 303 7.40 8.01 3.89
C GLU A 303 8.78 8.54 3.48
N LEU A 304 8.96 9.86 3.37
CA LEU A 304 10.27 10.49 3.12
C LEU A 304 11.28 10.24 4.26
N LEU A 305 10.82 10.19 5.53
CA LEU A 305 11.67 9.72 6.64
C LEU A 305 12.04 8.24 6.50
N HIS A 306 11.14 7.41 5.99
CA HIS A 306 11.44 6.01 5.70
C HIS A 306 12.46 5.88 4.57
N ASP A 307 12.39 6.74 3.55
CA ASP A 307 13.35 6.79 2.46
C ASP A 307 14.79 7.06 2.91
N LEU A 308 14.99 7.83 3.99
CA LEU A 308 16.31 8.00 4.61
C LEU A 308 16.91 6.67 5.04
N ARG A 309 16.09 5.75 5.57
CA ARG A 309 16.53 4.41 5.98
C ARG A 309 16.75 3.50 4.78
N LEU A 310 15.86 3.59 3.80
CA LEU A 310 15.93 2.78 2.59
C LEU A 310 17.15 3.11 1.74
N ALA A 311 17.73 4.31 1.87
CA ALA A 311 19.03 4.65 1.28
C ALA A 311 20.19 3.76 1.78
N TYR A 312 20.01 3.05 2.89
CA TYR A 312 20.99 2.12 3.47
C TYR A 312 20.57 0.65 3.39
N LYS A 313 19.38 0.35 2.85
CA LYS A 313 18.87 -1.01 2.79
C LYS A 313 19.67 -1.81 1.76
N PHE A 314 20.22 -2.94 2.21
CA PHE A 314 21.20 -3.75 1.48
C PHE A 314 22.53 -3.02 1.27
N TRP A 315 22.60 -2.03 0.39
CA TRP A 315 23.83 -1.32 0.02
C TRP A 315 23.56 0.19 -0.03
N PHE A 316 24.54 1.01 0.36
CA PHE A 316 24.37 2.47 0.41
C PHE A 316 24.13 3.09 -0.96
N ASN A 317 23.11 3.95 -1.01
CA ASN A 317 22.70 4.71 -2.17
C ASN A 317 22.71 6.23 -1.85
N PRO A 318 23.71 6.98 -2.36
CA PRO A 318 23.83 8.41 -2.10
C PRO A 318 22.74 9.25 -2.79
N ASN A 319 22.24 8.84 -3.97
CA ASN A 319 21.22 9.59 -4.71
C ASN A 319 19.89 9.62 -3.96
N ARG A 320 19.45 8.47 -3.46
CA ARG A 320 18.21 8.39 -2.66
C ARG A 320 18.32 9.17 -1.36
N LEU A 321 19.47 9.11 -0.69
CA LEU A 321 19.68 9.91 0.51
C LEU A 321 19.56 11.41 0.21
N ILE A 322 20.26 11.90 -0.81
CA ILE A 322 20.25 13.31 -1.21
C ILE A 322 18.84 13.74 -1.60
N ASP A 323 18.16 12.96 -2.45
CA ASP A 323 16.81 13.29 -2.91
C ASP A 323 15.82 13.32 -1.74
N ALA A 324 15.85 12.32 -0.84
CA ALA A 324 14.99 12.31 0.34
C ALA A 324 15.22 13.53 1.25
N VAL A 325 16.48 13.90 1.47
CA VAL A 325 16.86 15.05 2.29
C VAL A 325 16.44 16.38 1.66
N MET A 326 16.63 16.54 0.35
CA MET A 326 16.23 17.76 -0.37
C MET A 326 14.70 17.89 -0.45
N LEU A 327 13.97 16.78 -0.63
CA LEU A 327 12.51 16.76 -0.59
C LEU A 327 11.96 17.04 0.81
N LEU A 328 12.61 16.53 1.86
CA LEU A 328 12.26 16.87 3.24
C LEU A 328 12.44 18.37 3.50
N ARG A 329 13.53 18.97 2.99
CA ARG A 329 13.70 20.42 3.07
C ARG A 329 12.57 21.15 2.37
N GLN A 330 12.32 20.86 1.10
CA GLN A 330 11.29 21.53 0.31
C GLN A 330 9.89 21.39 0.95
N SER A 331 9.52 20.19 1.41
CA SER A 331 8.21 19.95 2.03
C SER A 331 8.04 20.63 3.38
N LEU A 332 9.12 20.80 4.15
CA LEU A 332 9.05 21.38 5.48
C LEU A 332 9.25 22.90 5.49
N THR A 333 9.97 23.49 4.53
CA THR A 333 10.36 24.91 4.59
C THR A 333 9.63 25.85 3.63
N ALA A 334 8.54 25.43 2.97
CA ALA A 334 7.70 26.25 2.08
C ALA A 334 8.07 27.76 2.06
N ASP A 335 8.82 28.15 1.04
CA ASP A 335 9.26 29.53 0.69
C ASP A 335 10.25 30.27 1.62
N THR A 336 10.86 29.62 2.60
CA THR A 336 11.95 30.23 3.39
C THR A 336 13.20 29.37 3.46
N HIS A 337 14.27 29.79 2.77
CA HIS A 337 15.61 29.15 2.78
C HIS A 337 16.36 29.25 4.14
N ALA A 338 15.66 29.47 5.25
CA ALA A 338 16.28 29.58 6.57
C ALA A 338 16.57 28.18 7.14
N ASN A 339 17.83 27.75 7.09
CA ASN A 339 18.30 26.44 7.57
C ASN A 339 17.96 26.16 9.05
N ASP A 340 17.90 27.18 9.90
CA ASP A 340 17.53 27.04 11.33
C ASP A 340 16.06 26.63 11.52
N ASN A 341 15.17 27.01 10.60
CA ASN A 341 13.77 26.58 10.60
C ASN A 341 13.65 25.10 10.18
N PHE A 342 14.49 24.67 9.24
CA PHE A 342 14.52 23.28 8.76
C PHE A 342 14.98 22.31 9.86
N GLN A 343 16.09 22.61 10.53
CA GLN A 343 16.64 21.72 11.57
C GLN A 343 15.64 21.46 12.70
N ASN A 344 14.96 22.51 13.18
CA ASN A 344 13.94 22.39 14.22
C ASN A 344 12.74 21.55 13.77
N LYS A 345 12.29 21.71 12.52
CA LYS A 345 11.23 20.86 11.93
C LYS A 345 11.67 19.40 11.81
N MET A 346 12.93 19.14 11.46
CA MET A 346 13.49 17.79 11.45
C MET A 346 13.57 17.17 12.85
N VAL A 347 13.90 17.93 13.90
CA VAL A 347 13.84 17.46 15.30
C VAL A 347 12.42 17.00 15.65
N HIS A 348 11.40 17.81 15.33
CA HIS A 348 9.99 17.45 15.56
C HIS A 348 9.53 16.23 14.76
N LEU A 349 10.09 16.00 13.58
CA LEU A 349 9.85 14.81 12.78
C LEU A 349 10.48 13.57 13.41
N PHE A 350 11.74 13.63 13.82
CA PHE A 350 12.40 12.52 14.51
C PHE A 350 11.74 12.21 15.86
N ALA A 351 11.15 13.19 16.53
CA ALA A 351 10.37 12.98 17.75
C ALA A 351 9.19 12.00 17.57
N GLN A 352 8.70 11.80 16.34
CA GLN A 352 7.62 10.86 16.03
C GLN A 352 8.10 9.41 15.90
N LEU A 353 9.41 9.17 15.74
CA LEU A 353 10.00 7.83 15.64
C LEU A 353 10.27 7.25 17.03
N THR A 354 10.35 5.93 17.14
CA THR A 354 10.80 5.26 18.37
C THR A 354 12.30 5.46 18.61
N THR A 355 12.77 5.28 19.85
CA THR A 355 14.19 5.53 20.18
C THR A 355 15.11 4.56 19.45
N THR A 356 14.70 3.31 19.29
CA THR A 356 15.40 2.32 18.47
C THR A 356 15.53 2.80 17.03
N GLU A 357 14.48 3.39 16.49
CA GLU A 357 14.51 3.83 15.10
C GLU A 357 15.45 5.01 14.85
N CYS A 358 15.53 5.94 15.80
CA CYS A 358 16.50 7.03 15.78
C CYS A 358 17.94 6.52 15.96
N LEU A 359 18.16 5.49 16.80
CA LEU A 359 19.47 4.86 16.98
C LEU A 359 19.95 4.15 15.70
N ASP A 360 19.06 3.44 15.01
CA ASP A 360 19.37 2.79 13.73
C ASP A 360 19.78 3.82 12.68
N LEU A 361 19.01 4.91 12.56
CA LEU A 361 19.33 6.03 11.67
C LEU A 361 20.67 6.67 12.00
N TYR A 362 20.97 6.84 13.30
CA TYR A 362 22.26 7.37 13.73
C TYR A 362 23.40 6.44 13.29
N GLY A 363 23.23 5.13 13.45
CA GLY A 363 24.18 4.11 12.98
C GLY A 363 24.40 4.17 11.46
N TYR A 364 23.33 4.32 10.68
CA TYR A 364 23.42 4.49 9.22
C TYR A 364 24.18 5.76 8.82
N PHE A 365 23.86 6.89 9.45
CA PHE A 365 24.55 8.16 9.22
C PHE A 365 26.02 8.14 9.68
N ALA A 366 26.34 7.39 10.74
CA ALA A 366 27.70 7.24 11.24
C ALA A 366 28.58 6.26 10.42
N ASN A 367 27.98 5.50 9.51
CA ASN A 367 28.70 4.55 8.66
C ASN A 367 29.72 5.25 7.74
N ASN A 368 30.76 4.52 7.36
CA ASN A 368 31.81 4.95 6.45
C ASN A 368 31.25 5.45 5.11
N ASP A 369 30.18 4.85 4.59
CA ASP A 369 29.60 5.25 3.31
C ASP A 369 29.08 6.70 3.33
N SER A 370 28.30 7.05 4.37
CA SER A 370 27.83 8.42 4.62
C SER A 370 28.99 9.38 4.84
N ARG A 371 30.00 8.94 5.59
CA ARG A 371 31.22 9.72 5.83
C ARG A 371 31.98 9.99 4.52
N TYR A 372 32.12 8.99 3.64
CA TYR A 372 32.77 9.16 2.35
C TYR A 372 31.99 10.09 1.42
N LEU A 373 30.66 10.05 1.45
CA LEU A 373 29.82 10.98 0.69
C LEU A 373 30.02 12.42 1.18
N ARG A 374 29.92 12.67 2.49
CA ARG A 374 30.14 14.00 3.08
C ARG A 374 31.53 14.52 2.80
N TYR A 375 32.54 13.65 2.92
CA TYR A 375 33.92 14.01 2.61
C TYR A 375 34.13 14.33 1.13
N THR A 376 33.42 13.64 0.23
CA THR A 376 33.43 13.94 -1.21
C THR A 376 32.91 15.34 -1.48
N PHE A 377 31.74 15.69 -0.92
CA PHE A 377 31.18 17.03 -1.05
C PHE A 377 32.11 18.10 -0.46
N LEU A 378 32.63 17.88 0.75
CA LEU A 378 33.52 18.81 1.42
C LEU A 378 34.83 19.05 0.65
N ALA A 379 35.40 18.00 0.06
CA ALA A 379 36.61 18.14 -0.77
C ALA A 379 36.35 18.98 -2.04
N ILE A 380 35.16 18.86 -2.64
CA ILE A 380 34.75 19.68 -3.79
C ILE A 380 34.54 21.14 -3.37
N ILE A 381 33.88 21.38 -2.24
CA ILE A 381 33.66 22.72 -1.67
C ILE A 381 34.99 23.42 -1.37
N GLN A 382 36.01 22.66 -0.94
CA GLN A 382 37.37 23.16 -0.70
C GLN A 382 38.25 23.23 -1.96
N GLU A 383 37.66 23.14 -3.14
CA GLU A 383 38.34 23.30 -4.44
C GLU A 383 39.42 22.24 -4.73
N SER A 384 39.28 21.03 -4.16
CA SER A 384 40.14 19.91 -4.55
C SER A 384 39.92 19.55 -6.02
N SER A 385 41.00 19.41 -6.79
CA SER A 385 40.92 19.05 -8.20
C SER A 385 40.67 17.55 -8.38
N PHE A 386 39.68 17.18 -9.21
CA PHE A 386 39.37 15.80 -9.54
C PHE A 386 39.37 15.58 -11.05
N TYR A 387 39.99 14.49 -11.52
CA TYR A 387 40.12 14.21 -12.96
C TYR A 387 38.79 13.96 -13.69
N TRP A 388 37.75 13.56 -12.95
CA TRP A 388 36.43 13.20 -13.50
C TRP A 388 35.41 14.34 -13.40
N LEU A 389 35.71 15.38 -12.63
CA LEU A 389 34.80 16.48 -12.37
C LEU A 389 35.24 17.70 -13.22
N PRO A 390 34.37 18.23 -14.09
CA PRO A 390 34.70 19.45 -14.83
C PRO A 390 34.82 20.66 -13.88
N MET A 391 35.43 21.75 -14.35
CA MET A 391 35.45 22.99 -13.59
C MET A 391 34.02 23.48 -13.36
N LEU A 392 33.65 23.61 -12.08
CA LEU A 392 32.32 24.03 -11.67
C LEU A 392 32.19 25.56 -11.69
N ASN A 393 31.05 26.05 -12.16
CA ASN A 393 30.67 27.45 -12.01
C ASN A 393 30.16 27.75 -10.58
N GLU A 394 29.95 29.03 -10.26
CA GLU A 394 29.53 29.45 -8.91
C GLU A 394 28.16 28.88 -8.48
N ALA A 395 27.22 28.71 -9.41
CA ALA A 395 25.90 28.13 -9.11
C ALA A 395 26.00 26.63 -8.81
N GLU A 396 26.83 25.90 -9.57
CA GLU A 396 27.10 24.49 -9.35
C GLU A 396 27.84 24.25 -8.03
N LYS A 397 28.81 25.12 -7.69
CA LYS A 397 29.47 25.09 -6.38
C LYS A 397 28.48 25.35 -5.24
N ALA A 398 27.63 26.37 -5.38
CA ALA A 398 26.61 26.70 -4.39
C ALA A 398 25.61 25.54 -4.19
N ALA A 399 25.24 24.82 -5.25
CA ALA A 399 24.36 23.66 -5.15
C ALA A 399 25.00 22.48 -4.39
N VAL A 400 26.28 22.20 -4.64
CA VAL A 400 27.06 21.19 -3.92
C VAL A 400 27.17 21.56 -2.43
N ASP A 401 27.45 22.83 -2.13
CA ASP A 401 27.53 23.36 -0.77
C ASP A 401 26.19 23.29 -0.02
N ASP A 402 25.11 23.67 -0.70
CA ASP A 402 23.76 23.62 -0.14
C ASP A 402 23.34 22.19 0.21
N VAL A 403 23.52 21.22 -0.70
CA VAL A 403 23.23 19.81 -0.43
C VAL A 403 24.05 19.28 0.76
N PHE A 404 25.33 19.64 0.83
CA PHE A 404 26.19 19.28 1.97
C PHE A 404 25.67 19.82 3.30
N HIS A 405 25.27 21.10 3.32
CA HIS A 405 24.71 21.72 4.52
C HIS A 405 23.39 21.10 4.94
N VAL A 406 22.48 20.80 4.01
CA VAL A 406 21.19 20.18 4.32
C VAL A 406 21.39 18.77 4.90
N LEU A 407 22.33 17.98 4.35
CA LEU A 407 22.71 16.68 4.92
C LEU A 407 23.19 16.81 6.37
N CYS A 408 24.10 17.76 6.64
CA CYS A 408 24.57 18.03 7.99
C CYS A 408 23.42 18.45 8.93
N CYS A 409 22.50 19.30 8.48
CA CYS A 409 21.34 19.72 9.26
C CYS A 409 20.46 18.54 9.69
N VAL A 410 20.15 17.61 8.77
CA VAL A 410 19.35 16.41 9.08
C VAL A 410 20.07 15.53 10.11
N MET A 411 21.37 15.31 9.92
CA MET A 411 22.19 14.50 10.81
C MET A 411 22.28 15.11 12.22
N ASP A 412 22.50 16.42 12.32
CA ASP A 412 22.53 17.10 13.63
C ASP A 412 21.16 17.19 14.29
N ALA A 413 20.07 17.35 13.54
CA ALA A 413 18.71 17.27 14.08
C ALA A 413 18.44 15.91 14.76
N LEU A 414 18.91 14.81 14.17
CA LEU A 414 18.80 13.49 14.78
C LEU A 414 19.57 13.40 16.11
N ARG A 415 20.77 13.98 16.17
CA ARG A 415 21.58 14.02 17.40
C ARG A 415 20.93 14.87 18.49
N ILE A 416 20.33 16.01 18.13
CA ILE A 416 19.55 16.84 19.04
C ILE A 416 18.38 16.04 19.61
N GLU A 417 17.63 15.32 18.77
CA GLU A 417 16.50 14.51 19.23
C GLU A 417 16.94 13.32 20.10
N LEU A 418 18.04 12.64 19.77
CA LEU A 418 18.61 11.60 20.63
C LEU A 418 19.04 12.18 22.00
N LYS A 419 19.62 13.38 22.02
CA LYS A 419 19.94 14.09 23.27
C LYS A 419 18.68 14.43 24.07
N ASN A 420 17.59 14.84 23.43
CA ASN A 420 16.29 15.06 24.09
C ASN A 420 15.75 13.78 24.75
N ARG A 421 16.11 12.61 24.20
CA ARG A 421 15.81 11.28 24.76
C ARG A 421 16.86 10.78 25.77
N HIS A 422 17.76 11.66 26.22
CA HIS A 422 18.86 11.34 27.13
C HIS A 422 19.88 10.33 26.58
N VAL A 423 20.00 10.23 25.26
CA VAL A 423 21.04 9.44 24.57
C VAL A 423 22.15 10.37 24.10
N LEU A 424 23.36 10.15 24.61
CA LEU A 424 24.55 10.89 24.17
C LEU A 424 25.15 10.23 22.92
N THR A 425 25.47 11.05 21.93
CA THR A 425 26.05 10.62 20.66
C THR A 425 27.27 11.45 20.29
N GLU A 426 28.24 10.81 19.62
CA GLU A 426 29.40 11.51 19.08
C GLU A 426 29.02 12.38 17.87
N PRO A 427 29.74 13.46 17.58
CA PRO A 427 29.58 14.21 16.34
C PRO A 427 30.05 13.39 15.13
N TYR A 428 29.38 13.61 14.00
CA TYR A 428 29.81 13.02 12.73
C TYR A 428 31.11 13.69 12.30
N VAL A 429 32.21 12.93 12.34
CA VAL A 429 33.55 13.43 12.05
C VAL A 429 33.84 13.42 10.55
N ASP A 430 34.30 14.56 10.04
CA ASP A 430 34.91 14.72 8.71
C ASP A 430 36.43 14.77 8.84
N ASN A 431 37.12 13.67 8.52
CA ASN A 431 38.58 13.64 8.61
C ASN A 431 39.20 14.29 7.36
N MET A 432 39.66 15.52 7.52
CA MET A 432 40.28 16.33 6.45
C MET A 432 41.69 15.90 6.06
N ASP A 433 42.37 15.12 6.90
CA ASP A 433 43.81 14.90 6.77
C ASP A 433 44.23 13.88 5.69
N LYS A 434 43.28 13.24 4.98
CA LYS A 434 43.59 12.19 3.99
C LYS A 434 43.74 12.75 2.57
N HIS A 435 44.96 13.09 2.19
CA HIS A 435 45.31 13.71 0.90
C HIS A 435 45.12 12.83 -0.36
N ASN A 436 44.67 11.58 -0.24
CA ASN A 436 44.40 10.69 -1.39
C ASN A 436 43.01 10.05 -1.25
N ILE A 437 42.01 10.72 -1.82
CA ILE A 437 40.61 10.28 -1.75
C ILE A 437 40.29 9.46 -2.99
N HIS A 438 40.15 8.15 -2.81
CA HIS A 438 39.54 7.33 -3.86
C HIS A 438 38.01 7.47 -3.78
N ILE A 439 37.46 8.47 -4.47
CA ILE A 439 36.01 8.64 -4.57
C ILE A 439 35.45 7.50 -5.44
N GLY A 440 34.59 6.65 -4.86
CA GLY A 440 33.91 5.57 -5.58
C GLY A 440 32.88 6.10 -6.59
N GLN A 441 32.60 5.32 -7.63
CA GLN A 441 31.76 5.74 -8.76
C GLN A 441 30.39 6.31 -8.33
N ARG A 442 29.72 5.69 -7.35
CA ARG A 442 28.39 6.12 -6.87
C ARG A 442 28.38 7.53 -6.32
N ASN A 443 29.42 7.92 -5.57
CA ASN A 443 29.52 9.27 -5.04
C ASN A 443 29.82 10.28 -6.16
N ARG A 444 30.55 9.87 -7.21
CA ARG A 444 30.77 10.70 -8.41
C ARG A 444 29.46 10.94 -9.15
N ASP A 445 28.71 9.88 -9.39
CA ASP A 445 27.42 9.95 -10.08
C ASP A 445 26.44 10.83 -9.29
N ALA A 446 26.46 10.74 -7.95
CA ALA A 446 25.67 11.59 -7.08
C ALA A 446 26.06 13.08 -7.15
N VAL A 447 27.36 13.39 -7.19
CA VAL A 447 27.83 14.77 -7.38
C VAL A 447 27.40 15.31 -8.74
N LEU A 448 27.61 14.56 -9.82
CA LEU A 448 27.21 14.97 -11.17
C LEU A 448 25.70 15.20 -11.25
N ARG A 449 24.91 14.36 -10.57
CA ARG A 449 23.46 14.53 -10.46
C ARG A 449 23.09 15.78 -9.67
N VAL A 450 23.76 16.07 -8.55
CA VAL A 450 23.53 17.30 -7.77
C VAL A 450 23.76 18.53 -8.64
N ILE A 451 24.85 18.54 -9.40
CA ILE A 451 25.16 19.62 -10.35
C ILE A 451 24.06 19.74 -11.42
N ALA A 452 23.66 18.62 -12.03
CA ALA A 452 22.63 18.62 -13.07
C ALA A 452 21.25 19.07 -12.56
N ILE A 453 20.85 18.67 -11.35
CA ILE A 453 19.50 18.93 -10.82
C ILE A 453 19.44 20.29 -10.10
N TYR A 454 20.42 20.59 -9.26
CA TYR A 454 20.40 21.75 -8.36
C TYR A 454 21.36 22.88 -8.76
N GLY A 455 22.30 22.63 -9.68
CA GLY A 455 23.28 23.62 -10.15
C GLY A 455 22.75 24.65 -11.16
N HIS A 456 21.50 24.51 -11.60
CA HIS A 456 20.86 25.51 -12.45
C HIS A 456 20.39 26.69 -11.59
N GLN A 457 20.74 27.92 -12.01
CA GLN A 457 20.22 29.13 -11.37
C GLN A 457 18.70 29.04 -11.25
N PRO A 458 18.11 29.27 -10.07
CA PRO A 458 16.68 29.25 -9.92
C PRO A 458 16.10 30.32 -10.85
N MET A 459 15.44 29.90 -11.92
CA MET A 459 14.44 30.75 -12.55
C MET A 459 13.38 30.96 -11.49
N THR A 460 13.44 32.10 -10.80
CA THR A 460 12.51 32.57 -9.77
C THR A 460 11.16 31.88 -9.88
N ALA A 461 10.87 30.99 -8.93
CA ALA A 461 9.56 30.39 -8.75
C ALA A 461 8.53 31.51 -8.67
N HIS A 462 7.87 31.76 -9.79
CA HIS A 462 6.79 32.71 -9.87
C HIS A 462 5.53 31.90 -9.59
N ASP A 463 4.82 32.19 -8.51
CA ASP A 463 3.46 31.69 -8.25
C ASP A 463 2.53 31.84 -9.47
N THR A 464 2.79 32.84 -10.32
CA THR A 464 2.14 33.03 -11.62
C THR A 464 2.37 31.88 -12.60
N MET A 465 3.49 31.15 -12.52
CA MET A 465 3.81 30.03 -13.41
C MET A 465 3.07 28.77 -13.01
N GLU A 466 2.90 28.48 -11.72
CA GLU A 466 2.08 27.36 -11.25
C GLU A 466 0.57 27.66 -11.41
N GLN A 467 0.18 28.93 -11.28
CA GLN A 467 -1.16 29.39 -11.71
C GLN A 467 -1.35 29.32 -13.22
N LEU A 468 -0.31 29.57 -14.03
CA LEU A 468 -0.32 29.38 -15.49
C LEU A 468 -0.37 27.91 -15.86
N PHE A 469 0.34 27.02 -15.16
CA PHE A 469 0.27 25.59 -15.39
C PHE A 469 -1.13 25.06 -15.06
N ARG A 470 -1.72 25.47 -13.93
CA ARG A 470 -3.14 25.16 -13.63
C ARG A 470 -4.09 25.75 -14.68
N ALA A 471 -3.89 26.99 -15.11
CA ALA A 471 -4.75 27.63 -16.10
C ALA A 471 -4.63 27.02 -17.50
N VAL A 472 -3.46 26.53 -17.90
CA VAL A 472 -3.25 25.81 -19.17
C VAL A 472 -3.77 24.37 -19.06
N GLU A 473 -3.67 23.74 -17.90
CA GLU A 473 -4.26 22.43 -17.62
C GLU A 473 -5.80 22.46 -17.55
N ASP A 474 -6.40 23.58 -17.17
CA ASP A 474 -7.85 23.78 -17.13
C ASP A 474 -8.45 24.29 -18.46
N ALA A 475 -7.62 24.75 -19.40
CA ALA A 475 -8.06 25.36 -20.67
C ALA A 475 -8.07 24.42 -21.89
N GLN A 476 -7.90 23.10 -21.74
CA GLN A 476 -7.98 22.13 -22.86
C GLN A 476 -8.72 20.84 -22.51
#